data_AF-A0A6V7Y4B3-F1
#
_entry.id   AF-A0A6V7Y4B3-F1
#
_cell.length_a   1.000
_cell.length_b   1.000
_cell.length_c   1.000
_cell.angle_alpha   90.00
_cell.angle_beta   90.00
_cell.angle_gamma   90.00
#
_symmetry.space_group_name_H-M   'P 1'
#
loop_
_entity.id
_entity.type
_entity.pdbx_description
1 polymer ?
#
loop_
_entity_poly.entity_id
_entity_poly.type
_entity_poly.pdbx_seq_one_letter_code
_entity_poly.pdbx_strand_id
1 'polypeptide(L)'
;MALITNIPITSATVDNMSRNDYLRWVNECLQAEFSKIEQLHTGAGYCLFTEILFPGTINMKKVKFNSRMELDWLSNWKIVQTAWKQLGVEKVVAVEKLIKGKFQDNFEFLQWFKKFLTLIMMDMNSIQ
;
A
#
# COMPACT_ATOMS: atom_id res chain seq x y z
N MET A 1 1.00 4.13 21.05
CA MET A 1 0.72 3.71 19.66
C MET A 1 -0.71 4.13 19.38
N ALA A 2 -0.91 5.05 18.44
CA ALA A 2 -2.26 5.36 17.98
C ALA A 2 -2.76 4.17 17.16
N LEU A 3 -3.90 3.58 17.56
CA LEU A 3 -4.58 2.56 16.76
C LEU A 3 -5.36 3.29 15.68
N ILE A 4 -5.23 2.85 14.43
CA ILE A 4 -6.02 3.41 13.33
C ILE A 4 -7.46 2.97 13.57
N THR A 5 -8.38 3.91 13.79
CA THR A 5 -9.81 3.59 13.87
C THR A 5 -10.27 3.13 12.49
N ASN A 6 -11.11 2.08 12.43
CA ASN A 6 -11.65 1.59 11.17
C ASN A 6 -12.58 2.65 10.55
N ILE A 7 -12.02 3.57 9.76
CA ILE A 7 -12.80 4.60 9.07
C ILE A 7 -13.50 3.92 7.88
N PRO A 8 -14.84 3.85 7.85
CA PRO A 8 -15.56 3.32 6.71
C PRO A 8 -15.28 4.22 5.50
N ILE A 9 -14.82 3.62 4.40
CA ILE A 9 -14.58 4.34 3.14
C ILE A 9 -15.94 4.72 2.56
N THR A 10 -16.48 5.86 2.98
CA THR A 10 -17.67 6.46 2.37
C THR A 10 -17.26 7.14 1.07
N SER A 11 -18.18 7.22 0.10
CA SER A 11 -17.94 7.68 -1.28
C SER A 11 -17.55 9.18 -1.42
N ALA A 12 -17.12 9.85 -0.35
CA ALA A 12 -16.75 11.26 -0.38
C ALA A 12 -15.42 11.45 -1.12
N THR A 13 -15.52 12.08 -2.30
CA THR A 13 -14.47 12.57 -3.20
C THR A 13 -13.35 11.58 -3.52
N VAL A 14 -13.70 10.55 -4.29
CA VAL A 14 -12.70 9.86 -5.11
C VAL A 14 -12.37 10.80 -6.26
N ASP A 15 -11.26 11.53 -6.19
CA ASP A 15 -10.72 12.17 -7.38
C ASP A 15 -10.58 11.08 -8.45
N ASN A 16 -11.26 11.27 -9.58
CA ASN A 16 -11.27 10.33 -10.70
C ASN A 16 -9.93 10.41 -11.45
N MET A 17 -8.88 9.95 -10.78
CA MET A 17 -7.51 9.97 -11.28
C MET A 17 -7.32 8.93 -12.38
N SER A 18 -6.60 9.31 -13.43
CA SER A 18 -6.24 8.35 -14.48
C SER A 18 -5.20 7.34 -13.97
N ARG A 19 -5.02 6.24 -14.69
CA ARG A 19 -3.94 5.27 -14.43
C ARG A 19 -2.56 5.92 -14.36
N ASN A 20 -2.31 6.95 -15.18
CA ASN A 20 -1.01 7.61 -15.24
C ASN A 20 -0.81 8.50 -14.01
N ASP A 21 -1.88 9.12 -13.52
CA ASP A 21 -1.82 9.94 -12.31
C ASP A 21 -1.59 9.06 -11.07
N TYR A 22 -2.19 7.87 -11.01
CA TYR A 22 -1.90 6.89 -9.96
C TYR A 22 -0.43 6.46 -9.98
N LEU A 23 0.11 6.15 -11.16
CA LEU A 23 1.50 5.75 -11.30
C LEU A 23 2.46 6.88 -10.90
N ARG A 24 2.16 8.12 -11.34
CA ARG A 24 2.91 9.31 -10.95
C ARG A 24 2.89 9.51 -9.44
N TRP A 25 1.71 9.44 -8.83
CA TRP A 25 1.55 9.55 -7.38
C TRP A 25 2.37 8.50 -6.62
N VAL A 26 2.39 7.25 -7.07
CA VAL A 26 3.23 6.20 -6.48
C VAL A 26 4.71 6.58 -6.55
N ASN A 27 5.17 7.01 -7.72
CA ASN A 27 6.58 7.39 -7.92
C ASN A 27 6.98 8.60 -7.08
N GLU A 28 6.11 9.60 -6.95
CA GLU A 28 6.34 10.78 -6.11
C GLU A 28 6.41 10.40 -4.62
N CYS A 29 5.49 9.59 -4.13
CA CYS A 29 5.49 9.16 -2.72
C CYS A 29 6.70 8.30 -2.37
N LEU A 30 7.08 7.38 -3.27
CA LEU A 30 8.13 6.40 -2.99
C LEU A 30 9.51 6.82 -3.48
N GLN A 31 9.62 7.94 -4.19
CA GLN A 31 10.83 8.35 -4.90
C GLN A 31 11.35 7.21 -5.80
N ALA A 32 10.44 6.66 -6.61
CA ALA A 32 10.66 5.47 -7.42
C ALA A 32 10.39 5.72 -8.90
N GLU A 33 10.75 4.74 -9.75
CA GLU A 33 10.61 4.82 -11.21
C GLU A 33 9.77 3.65 -11.76
N PHE A 34 8.60 3.41 -11.15
CA PHE A 34 7.66 2.43 -11.69
C PHE A 34 7.14 2.91 -13.05
N SER A 35 7.21 2.01 -14.02
CA SER A 35 6.70 2.21 -15.38
C SER A 35 5.27 1.67 -15.54
N LYS A 36 4.86 0.77 -14.64
CA LYS A 36 3.56 0.08 -14.66
C LYS A 36 3.07 -0.17 -13.25
N ILE A 37 1.76 -0.07 -13.03
CA ILE A 37 1.13 -0.29 -11.72
C ILE A 37 1.31 -1.73 -11.25
N GLU A 38 1.32 -2.67 -12.20
CA GLU A 38 1.52 -4.11 -11.97
C GLU A 38 2.82 -4.41 -11.22
N GLN A 39 3.85 -3.55 -11.32
CA GLN A 39 5.12 -3.72 -10.62
C GLN A 39 4.99 -3.66 -9.08
N LEU A 40 3.88 -3.11 -8.56
CA LEU A 40 3.56 -3.14 -7.14
C LEU A 40 3.19 -4.53 -6.62
N HIS A 41 2.99 -5.52 -7.51
CA HIS A 41 2.65 -6.90 -7.14
C HIS A 41 3.66 -7.56 -6.18
N THR A 42 4.90 -7.08 -6.17
CA THR A 42 5.99 -7.61 -5.32
C THR A 42 5.78 -7.32 -3.84
N GLY A 43 4.84 -6.46 -3.47
CA GLY A 43 4.59 -6.03 -2.09
C GLY A 43 5.63 -5.04 -1.53
N ALA A 44 6.80 -4.89 -2.16
CA ALA A 44 7.88 -4.03 -1.67
C ALA A 44 7.48 -2.54 -1.63
N GLY A 45 6.73 -2.07 -2.63
CA GLY A 45 6.19 -0.71 -2.64
C GLY A 45 5.24 -0.46 -1.46
N TYR A 46 4.39 -1.42 -1.12
CA TYR A 46 3.47 -1.33 0.03
C TYR A 46 4.18 -1.42 1.38
N CYS A 47 5.29 -2.16 1.48
CA CYS A 47 6.19 -2.08 2.64
C CYS A 47 6.71 -0.65 2.82
N LEU A 48 7.22 -0.04 1.74
CA LEU A 48 7.77 1.32 1.81
C LEU A 48 6.71 2.38 2.13
N PHE A 49 5.52 2.29 1.52
CA PHE A 49 4.41 3.16 1.89
C PHE A 49 4.07 3.05 3.37
N THR A 50 3.96 1.83 3.90
CA THR A 50 3.62 1.60 5.31
C THR A 50 4.68 2.21 6.24
N GLU A 51 5.96 2.07 5.89
CA GLU A 51 7.07 2.67 6.65
C GLU A 51 7.05 4.21 6.63
N ILE A 52 6.69 4.83 5.49
CA ILE A 52 6.57 6.30 5.39
C ILE A 52 5.47 6.84 6.31
N LEU A 53 4.35 6.12 6.41
CA LEU A 53 3.18 6.55 7.19
C LEU A 53 3.34 6.25 8.67
N PHE A 54 3.93 5.09 8.98
CA PHE A 54 4.11 4.59 10.33
C PHE A 54 5.57 4.14 10.51
N PRO A 55 6.49 5.11 10.69
CA PRO A 55 7.92 4.80 10.84
C PRO A 55 8.18 3.78 11.96
N GLY A 56 9.01 2.78 11.67
CA GLY A 56 9.38 1.72 12.60
C GLY A 56 8.42 0.52 12.64
N THR A 57 7.36 0.51 11.83
CA THR A 57 6.45 -0.66 11.74
C THR A 57 6.95 -1.75 10.81
N ILE A 58 7.79 -1.41 9.84
CA ILE A 58 8.32 -2.35 8.85
C ILE A 58 9.80 -2.59 9.13
N ASN A 59 10.17 -3.87 9.26
CA ASN A 59 11.59 -4.24 9.27
C ASN A 59 12.16 -4.17 7.85
N MET A 60 12.62 -2.99 7.44
CA MET A 60 13.13 -2.72 6.09
C MET A 60 14.28 -3.63 5.67
N LYS A 61 15.07 -4.16 6.62
CA LYS A 61 16.15 -5.13 6.32
C LYS A 61 15.63 -6.47 5.79
N LYS A 62 14.37 -6.82 6.07
CA LYS A 62 13.73 -8.05 5.59
C LYS A 62 13.03 -7.88 4.25
N VAL A 63 12.77 -6.65 3.82
CA VAL A 63 12.06 -6.37 2.57
C VAL A 63 12.94 -6.74 1.38
N LYS A 64 12.37 -7.48 0.44
CA LYS A 64 13.03 -7.96 -0.77
C LYS A 64 12.71 -7.03 -1.93
N PHE A 65 13.56 -6.04 -2.17
CA PHE A 65 13.47 -5.14 -3.31
C PHE A 65 14.01 -5.81 -4.58
N ASN A 66 13.43 -5.48 -5.74
CA ASN A 66 13.88 -5.94 -7.07
C ASN A 66 13.98 -7.47 -7.24
N SER A 67 13.36 -8.26 -6.37
CA SER A 67 13.36 -9.71 -6.50
C SER A 67 12.45 -10.17 -7.62
N ARG A 68 12.85 -11.26 -8.29
CA ARG A 68 12.06 -11.95 -9.33
C ARG A 68 11.44 -13.26 -8.82
N MET A 69 11.58 -13.56 -7.52
CA MET A 69 11.12 -14.79 -6.90
C MET A 69 9.76 -14.60 -6.25
N GLU A 70 8.79 -15.44 -6.58
CA GLU A 70 7.44 -15.39 -5.98
C GLU A 70 7.46 -15.54 -4.45
N LEU A 71 8.34 -16.39 -3.93
CA LEU A 71 8.53 -16.57 -2.48
C LEU A 71 8.96 -15.28 -1.77
N ASP A 72 9.78 -14.45 -2.43
CA ASP A 72 10.19 -13.15 -1.89
C ASP A 72 9.01 -12.16 -1.89
N TRP A 73 8.18 -12.18 -2.92
CA TRP A 73 6.98 -11.34 -2.99
C TRP A 73 5.97 -11.73 -1.91
N LEU A 74 5.75 -13.03 -1.69
CA LEU A 74 4.93 -13.55 -0.60
C LEU A 74 5.49 -13.12 0.77
N SER A 75 6.81 -13.15 0.93
CA SER A 75 7.47 -12.66 2.15
C SER A 75 7.18 -11.18 2.40
N ASN A 76 7.30 -10.33 1.37
CA ASN A 76 6.96 -8.91 1.47
C ASN A 76 5.50 -8.69 1.85
N TRP A 77 4.55 -9.39 1.21
CA TRP A 77 3.13 -9.28 1.55
C TRP A 77 2.82 -9.71 2.98
N LYS A 78 3.52 -10.73 3.48
CA LYS A 78 3.40 -11.15 4.89
C LYS A 78 3.89 -10.07 5.86
N ILE A 79 4.94 -9.33 5.50
CA ILE A 79 5.41 -8.18 6.27
C ILE A 79 4.33 -7.11 6.33
N VAL A 80 3.74 -6.73 5.18
CA VAL A 80 2.64 -5.76 5.10
C VAL A 80 1.46 -6.18 5.96
N GLN A 81 0.97 -7.42 5.81
CA GLN A 81 -0.17 -7.93 6.58
C GLN A 81 0.10 -7.93 8.10
N THR A 82 1.34 -8.26 8.50
CA THR A 82 1.71 -8.26 9.92
C THR A 82 1.70 -6.85 10.50
N ALA A 83 2.27 -5.88 9.78
CA ALA A 83 2.27 -4.48 10.22
C ALA A 83 0.85 -3.91 10.28
N TRP A 84 0.04 -4.15 9.25
CA TRP A 84 -1.34 -3.69 9.18
C TRP A 84 -2.21 -4.28 10.30
N LYS A 85 -2.02 -5.56 10.63
CA LYS A 85 -2.67 -6.18 11.79
C LYS A 85 -2.29 -5.50 13.10
N GLN A 86 -1.02 -5.14 13.29
CA GLN A 86 -0.56 -4.43 14.49
C GLN A 86 -1.12 -3.00 14.58
N LEU A 87 -1.34 -2.36 13.43
CA LEU A 87 -1.93 -1.03 13.30
C LEU A 87 -3.47 -1.03 13.45
N GLY A 88 -4.11 -2.20 13.53
CA GLY A 88 -5.56 -2.33 13.63
C GLY A 88 -6.31 -2.29 12.29
N VAL A 89 -5.60 -2.41 11.16
CA VAL A 89 -6.19 -2.36 9.82
C VAL A 89 -6.83 -3.71 9.48
N GLU A 90 -8.16 -3.77 9.39
CA GLU A 90 -8.91 -5.00 9.12
C GLU A 90 -9.06 -5.35 7.63
N LYS A 91 -8.34 -4.67 6.74
CA LYS A 91 -8.40 -4.95 5.30
C LYS A 91 -7.87 -6.35 4.98
N VAL A 92 -8.73 -7.19 4.43
CA VAL A 92 -8.31 -8.44 3.78
C VAL A 92 -7.59 -8.14 2.47
N VAL A 93 -6.31 -8.51 2.41
CA VAL A 93 -5.47 -8.38 1.21
C VAL A 93 -5.49 -9.69 0.44
N ALA A 94 -6.01 -9.68 -0.78
CA ALA A 94 -6.04 -10.85 -1.67
C ALA A 94 -4.66 -11.12 -2.32
N VAL A 95 -3.66 -11.46 -1.50
CA VAL A 95 -2.24 -11.59 -1.90
C VAL A 95 -2.07 -12.48 -3.13
N GLU A 96 -2.75 -13.64 -3.18
CA GLU A 96 -2.67 -14.57 -4.32
C GLU A 96 -3.11 -13.98 -5.67
N LYS A 97 -3.98 -12.96 -5.66
CA LYS A 97 -4.38 -12.24 -6.87
C LYS A 97 -3.33 -11.20 -7.24
N LEU A 98 -2.83 -10.48 -6.24
CA LEU A 98 -1.87 -9.39 -6.43
C LEU A 98 -0.56 -9.91 -7.00
N ILE A 99 0.03 -10.96 -6.41
CA ILE A 99 1.34 -11.50 -6.81
C ILE A 99 1.40 -11.96 -8.27
N LYS A 100 0.24 -12.30 -8.87
CA LYS A 100 0.12 -12.67 -10.29
C LYS A 100 0.41 -11.50 -11.24
N GLY A 101 0.57 -10.28 -10.73
CA GLY A 101 0.93 -9.11 -11.54
C GLY A 101 -0.16 -8.68 -12.51
N LYS A 102 -1.41 -9.08 -12.28
CA LYS A 102 -2.54 -8.68 -13.14
C LYS A 102 -2.91 -7.22 -12.88
N PHE A 103 -3.04 -6.44 -13.95
CA PHE A 103 -3.38 -5.02 -13.88
C PHE A 103 -4.66 -4.75 -13.09
N GLN A 104 -5.76 -5.45 -13.42
CA GLN A 104 -7.05 -5.22 -12.79
C GLN A 104 -6.99 -5.34 -11.26
N ASP A 105 -6.46 -6.45 -10.76
CA ASP A 105 -6.37 -6.72 -9.32
C ASP A 105 -5.44 -5.71 -8.62
N ASN A 106 -4.28 -5.39 -9.23
CA ASN A 106 -3.32 -4.45 -8.65
C ASN A 106 -3.84 -3.01 -8.67
N PHE A 107 -4.56 -2.62 -9.72
CA PHE A 107 -5.12 -1.28 -9.84
C PHE A 107 -6.28 -1.06 -8.86
N GLU A 108 -7.20 -2.02 -8.75
CA GLU A 108 -8.30 -1.97 -7.77
C GLU A 108 -7.75 -1.86 -6.35
N PHE A 109 -6.72 -2.65 -6.02
CA PHE A 109 -6.08 -2.58 -4.72
C PHE A 109 -5.37 -1.25 -4.49
N LEU A 110 -4.68 -0.69 -5.49
CA LEU A 110 -4.03 0.62 -5.39
C LEU A 110 -5.04 1.75 -5.18
N GLN A 111 -6.19 1.70 -5.86
CA GLN A 111 -7.28 2.67 -5.67
C GLN A 111 -7.82 2.63 -4.25
N TRP A 112 -8.06 1.43 -3.72
CA TRP A 112 -8.45 1.26 -2.32
C TRP A 112 -7.35 1.80 -1.38
N PHE A 113 -6.09 1.47 -1.66
CA PHE A 113 -4.96 1.84 -0.83
C PHE A 113 -4.79 3.36 -0.75
N LYS A 114 -4.86 4.07 -1.88
CA LYS A 114 -4.79 5.53 -1.89
C LYS A 114 -5.90 6.18 -1.06
N LYS A 115 -7.14 5.69 -1.17
CA LYS A 115 -8.27 6.18 -0.34
C LYS A 115 -8.00 5.97 1.14
N PHE A 116 -7.53 4.77 1.50
CA PHE A 116 -7.14 4.43 2.86
C PHE A 116 -6.07 5.39 3.40
N LEU A 117 -5.05 5.72 2.59
CA LEU A 117 -4.03 6.70 2.96
C LEU A 117 -4.58 8.10 3.17
N THR A 118 -5.42 8.59 2.25
CA THR A 118 -6.02 9.92 2.38
C THR A 118 -6.81 10.07 3.67
N LEU A 119 -7.60 9.05 4.03
CA LEU A 119 -8.40 9.06 5.27
C LEU A 119 -7.51 9.11 6.52
N ILE A 120 -6.44 8.32 6.55
CA ILE A 120 -5.47 8.34 7.67
C ILE A 120 -4.79 9.70 7.79
N MET A 121 -4.32 10.27 6.68
CA MET A 121 -3.63 11.56 6.69
C MET A 121 -4.56 12.70 7.12
N MET A 122 -5.84 12.66 6.72
CA MET A 122 -6.85 13.62 7.18
C MET A 122 -7.08 13.52 8.69
N ASP A 123 -7.21 12.31 9.24
CA ASP A 123 -7.42 12.08 10.67
C ASP A 123 -6.23 12.56 11.52
N MET A 124 -5.00 12.24 11.10
CA MET A 124 -3.78 12.68 11.79
C MET A 124 -3.64 14.21 11.83
N ASN A 125 -4.05 14.91 10.77
CA ASN A 125 -4.03 16.37 10.72
C ASN A 125 -5.15 17.04 11.52
N SER A 126 -6.24 16.33 11.82
CA SER A 126 -7.32 16.83 12.69
C SER A 126 -7.01 16.72 14.19
N ILE A 127 -5.91 16.07 14.56
CA ILE A 127 -5.43 15.93 15.95
C ILE A 127 -4.36 16.99 16.28
N GLN A 128 -4.01 17.87 15.33
CA GLN A 128 -3.20 19.09 15.55
C GLN A 128 -4.10 20.32 15.61
#